data_AF-A0A7D6Z594-F1
#
_entry.id   AF-A0A7D6Z594-F1
#
_cell.length_a   1.000
_cell.length_b   1.000
_cell.length_c   1.000
_cell.angle_alpha   90.00
_cell.angle_beta   90.00
_cell.angle_gamma   90.00
#
_symmetry.space_group_name_H-M   'P 1'
#
loop_
_entity.id
_entity.type
_entity.pdbx_description
1 polymer ?
#
loop_
_entity_poly.entity_id
_entity_poly.type
_entity_poly.pdbx_seq_one_letter_code
_entity_poly.pdbx_strand_id
1 'polypeptide(L)'
;MTGNSSGASFDRVVDALRQVTTEAATQSGQWTKFRCPVPSHGRGNGDRNPSLGVKYDPRREKTIVTCFSGCDQDNVLVAADLRVRDLFDHLPDRSRTDGQRVNQRPQPTLTTPPARKQQPHNHTRDLGAATGPKRRAAVYTYTTATNDPVGQVIRYEVPHERGVAKDFSQRRWDPDRRMWAPGGFAPVLYQAPTVAWAVAQGHPILVCEGEKDVDRAIQAGYPATCNVGGAGKFRPEHAQQLRGAAHVVIVADRDTPGYTHAAQVYDRVSGLVNRVDVMHAAHGKDLSDHFDAGHGINDLHVIDPSQLAPYRSGAHEQGRSTGPRRPASVSTPPHPGWTRPEMDWGLDR
;
A
#
# COMPACT_ATOMS: atom_id res chain seq x y z
N MET A 1 25.70 -27.55 26.74
CA MET A 1 24.22 -27.59 26.86
C MET A 1 23.75 -26.17 27.14
N THR A 2 23.41 -25.40 26.10
CA THR A 2 23.00 -24.00 26.23
C THR A 2 21.47 -23.93 26.11
N GLY A 3 20.81 -23.77 27.26
CA GLY A 3 19.36 -23.67 27.37
C GLY A 3 18.84 -22.47 26.59
N ASN A 4 17.96 -22.74 25.64
CA ASN A 4 17.21 -21.75 24.89
C ASN A 4 16.15 -21.19 25.85
N SER A 5 16.17 -19.90 26.15
CA SER A 5 15.14 -19.27 27.00
C SER A 5 13.82 -19.22 26.23
N SER A 6 13.01 -20.28 26.29
CA SER A 6 11.65 -20.32 25.75
C SER A 6 10.64 -19.76 26.76
N GLY A 7 9.72 -18.92 26.30
CA GLY A 7 8.55 -18.48 27.06
C GLY A 7 7.38 -19.45 26.91
N ALA A 8 6.36 -19.31 27.76
CA ALA A 8 5.20 -20.22 27.78
C ALA A 8 4.40 -20.23 26.47
N SER A 9 4.37 -19.11 25.73
CA SER A 9 3.78 -19.03 24.39
C SER A 9 4.58 -19.78 23.35
N PHE A 10 5.91 -19.86 23.50
CA PHE A 10 6.76 -20.56 22.55
C PHE A 10 6.51 -22.05 22.62
N ASP A 11 6.46 -22.60 23.82
CA ASP A 11 6.18 -24.03 24.04
C ASP A 11 4.77 -24.38 23.55
N ARG A 12 3.77 -23.55 23.85
CA ARG A 12 2.39 -23.73 23.35
C ARG A 12 2.30 -23.77 21.82
N VAL A 13 2.99 -22.84 21.14
CA VAL A 13 2.99 -22.76 19.68
C VAL A 13 3.73 -23.95 19.06
N VAL A 14 4.85 -24.35 19.65
CA VAL A 14 5.63 -25.51 19.19
C VAL A 14 4.84 -26.80 19.35
N ASP A 15 4.15 -26.99 20.47
CA ASP A 15 3.35 -28.19 20.73
C ASP A 15 2.14 -28.28 19.80
N ALA A 16 1.43 -27.17 19.56
CA ALA A 16 0.35 -27.13 18.59
C ALA A 16 0.83 -27.47 17.17
N LEU A 17 1.98 -26.92 16.74
CA LEU A 17 2.55 -27.21 15.43
C LEU A 17 3.03 -28.66 15.29
N ARG A 18 3.50 -29.30 16.36
CA ARG A 18 3.85 -30.73 16.34
C ARG A 18 2.65 -31.64 16.16
N GLN A 19 1.45 -31.20 16.57
CA GLN A 19 0.23 -31.98 16.40
C GLN A 19 -0.29 -31.95 14.95
N VAL A 20 0.00 -30.87 14.20
CA VAL A 20 -0.52 -30.66 12.84
C VAL A 20 0.52 -30.81 11.73
N THR A 21 1.81 -30.97 12.07
CA THR A 21 2.90 -31.14 11.09
C THR A 21 3.59 -32.49 11.27
N THR A 22 3.91 -33.16 10.15
CA THR A 22 4.37 -34.56 10.15
C THR A 22 5.88 -34.76 10.31
N GLU A 23 6.73 -33.72 10.23
CA GLU A 23 8.20 -33.88 10.28
C GLU A 23 8.95 -32.69 10.92
N ALA A 24 10.16 -33.00 11.40
CA ALA A 24 10.90 -32.39 12.51
C ALA A 24 11.21 -30.88 12.44
N ALA A 25 11.03 -30.25 13.61
CA ALA A 25 11.57 -28.96 13.98
C ALA A 25 13.10 -28.90 13.74
N THR A 26 13.54 -28.23 12.68
CA THR A 26 14.97 -28.01 12.42
C THR A 26 15.38 -26.65 12.98
N GLN A 27 16.43 -26.64 13.82
CA GLN A 27 16.98 -25.38 14.31
C GLN A 27 17.85 -24.73 13.23
N SER A 28 17.48 -23.52 12.84
CA SER A 28 18.23 -22.69 11.89
C SER A 28 18.53 -21.35 12.55
N GLY A 29 19.62 -21.31 13.32
CA GLY A 29 20.00 -20.12 14.11
C GLY A 29 18.99 -19.85 15.23
N GLN A 30 18.34 -18.69 15.19
CA GLN A 30 17.35 -18.25 16.19
C GLN A 30 15.92 -18.72 15.88
N TRP A 31 15.73 -19.51 14.82
CA TRP A 31 14.43 -19.96 14.34
C TRP A 31 14.32 -21.47 14.45
N THR A 32 13.18 -21.94 14.93
CA THR A 32 12.76 -23.33 14.82
C THR A 32 11.87 -23.46 13.59
N LYS A 33 12.27 -24.30 12.62
CA LYS A 33 11.58 -24.46 11.34
C LYS A 33 10.63 -25.65 11.35
N PHE A 34 9.39 -25.43 10.96
CA PHE A 34 8.34 -26.41 10.77
C PHE A 34 7.88 -26.41 9.31
N ARG A 35 7.20 -27.48 8.90
CA ARG A 35 6.41 -27.47 7.67
C ARG A 35 5.16 -26.61 7.90
N CYS A 36 4.75 -25.83 6.91
CA CYS A 36 3.54 -25.04 6.99
C CYS A 36 2.30 -25.96 6.96
N PRO A 37 1.39 -25.89 7.97
CA PRO A 37 0.20 -26.76 8.04
C PRO A 37 -0.95 -26.31 7.13
N VAL A 38 -0.80 -25.18 6.43
CA VAL A 38 -1.87 -24.62 5.59
C VAL A 38 -2.13 -25.52 4.37
N PRO A 39 -3.36 -26.04 4.18
CA PRO A 39 -3.66 -26.97 3.09
C PRO A 39 -3.45 -26.40 1.68
N SER A 40 -3.68 -25.08 1.51
CA SER A 40 -3.45 -24.38 0.23
C SER A 40 -1.98 -24.07 -0.05
N HIS A 41 -1.06 -24.42 0.87
CA HIS A 41 0.36 -24.21 0.69
C HIS A 41 0.87 -24.89 -0.59
N GLY A 42 1.71 -24.18 -1.35
CA GLY A 42 2.28 -24.69 -2.60
C GLY A 42 1.22 -25.04 -3.66
N ARG A 43 0.06 -24.38 -3.66
CA ARG A 43 -1.11 -24.71 -4.50
C ARG A 43 -1.69 -26.11 -4.19
N GLY A 44 -1.72 -26.50 -2.92
CA GLY A 44 -2.21 -27.82 -2.49
C GLY A 44 -1.17 -28.94 -2.54
N ASN A 45 0.08 -28.62 -2.91
CA ASN A 45 1.17 -29.60 -2.96
C ASN A 45 1.86 -29.84 -1.61
N GLY A 46 1.39 -29.17 -0.55
CA GLY A 46 1.96 -29.21 0.79
C GLY A 46 3.33 -28.54 0.89
N ASP A 47 3.79 -28.33 2.11
CA ASP A 47 5.11 -27.76 2.35
C ASP A 47 6.21 -28.84 2.27
N ARG A 48 6.85 -28.95 1.10
CA ARG A 48 7.92 -29.92 0.83
C ARG A 48 9.26 -29.55 1.48
N ASN A 49 9.46 -28.31 1.93
CA ASN A 49 10.68 -27.85 2.59
C ASN A 49 10.36 -26.88 3.74
N PRO A 50 10.66 -27.20 5.02
CA PRO A 50 10.20 -26.46 6.20
C PRO A 50 10.25 -24.93 6.09
N SER A 51 9.12 -24.33 5.73
CA SER A 51 9.00 -22.90 5.43
C SER A 51 8.45 -22.08 6.58
N LEU A 52 7.94 -22.72 7.63
CA LEU A 52 7.35 -22.04 8.78
C LEU A 52 8.41 -21.81 9.87
N GLY A 53 8.75 -20.56 10.16
CA GLY A 53 9.63 -20.21 11.27
C GLY A 53 8.87 -19.85 12.52
N VAL A 54 9.35 -20.37 13.65
CA VAL A 54 8.92 -19.99 14.99
C VAL A 54 10.12 -19.47 15.77
N LYS A 55 9.97 -18.30 16.41
CA LYS A 55 11.00 -17.69 17.25
C LYS A 55 10.35 -17.04 18.46
N TYR A 56 10.97 -17.17 19.63
CA TYR A 56 10.59 -16.40 20.81
C TYR A 56 11.33 -15.06 20.89
N ASP A 57 10.59 -13.98 21.21
CA ASP A 57 11.15 -12.67 21.54
C ASP A 57 10.99 -12.40 23.05
N PRO A 58 12.04 -12.60 23.87
CA PRO A 58 11.95 -12.42 25.32
C PRO A 58 11.76 -10.95 25.72
N ARG A 59 12.03 -9.97 24.84
CA ARG A 59 11.79 -8.55 25.15
C ARG A 59 10.32 -8.17 25.03
N ARG A 60 9.58 -8.91 24.21
CA ARG A 60 8.16 -8.68 23.93
C ARG A 60 7.27 -9.74 24.54
N GLU A 61 7.87 -10.73 25.21
CA GLU A 61 7.19 -11.89 25.78
C GLU A 61 6.23 -12.54 24.76
N LYS A 62 6.70 -12.61 23.50
CA LYS A 62 5.89 -12.98 22.34
C LYS A 62 6.62 -13.98 21.46
N THR A 63 5.88 -14.98 21.01
CA THR A 63 6.27 -15.90 19.94
C THR A 63 5.89 -15.34 18.56
N ILE A 64 6.88 -15.32 17.67
CA ILE A 64 6.77 -14.89 16.28
C ILE A 64 6.65 -16.14 15.41
N VAL A 65 5.57 -16.21 14.63
CA VAL A 65 5.29 -17.28 13.67
C VAL A 65 5.26 -16.66 12.27
N THR A 66 6.05 -17.19 11.34
CA THR A 66 6.14 -16.62 9.99
C THR A 66 6.38 -17.69 8.95
N CYS A 67 5.50 -17.80 7.95
CA CYS A 67 5.73 -18.64 6.78
C CYS A 67 6.56 -17.87 5.75
N PHE A 68 7.79 -18.32 5.50
CA PHE A 68 8.70 -17.69 4.54
C PHE A 68 8.32 -17.95 3.08
N SER A 69 7.35 -18.84 2.83
CA SER A 69 6.79 -19.12 1.51
C SER A 69 5.49 -18.33 1.21
N GLY A 70 5.07 -17.43 2.12
CA GLY A 70 4.01 -16.45 1.85
C GLY A 70 2.59 -16.87 2.25
N CYS A 71 2.41 -17.87 3.12
CA CYS A 71 1.11 -18.11 3.75
C CYS A 71 0.79 -16.99 4.74
N ASP A 72 -0.46 -16.51 4.72
CA ASP A 72 -0.97 -15.56 5.70
C ASP A 72 -0.87 -16.13 7.12
N GLN A 73 -0.47 -15.29 8.08
CA GLN A 73 -0.26 -15.71 9.46
C GLN A 73 -1.56 -16.24 10.09
N ASP A 74 -2.72 -15.64 9.80
CA ASP A 74 -3.99 -16.08 10.37
C ASP A 74 -4.38 -17.45 9.85
N ASN A 75 -4.11 -17.74 8.57
CA ASN A 75 -4.32 -19.08 8.01
C ASN A 75 -3.40 -20.12 8.65
N VAL A 76 -2.15 -19.76 8.96
CA VAL A 76 -1.21 -20.64 9.67
C VAL A 76 -1.69 -20.91 11.10
N LEU A 77 -2.18 -19.88 11.80
CA LEU A 77 -2.70 -20.02 13.16
C LEU A 77 -3.96 -20.90 13.17
N VAL A 78 -4.92 -20.65 12.27
CA VAL A 78 -6.13 -21.47 12.12
C VAL A 78 -5.78 -22.92 11.80
N ALA A 79 -4.86 -23.17 10.88
CA ALA A 79 -4.42 -24.52 10.52
C ALA A 79 -3.67 -25.25 11.64
N ALA A 80 -3.13 -24.51 12.62
CA ALA A 80 -2.47 -25.04 13.81
C ALA A 80 -3.37 -25.02 15.07
N ASP A 81 -4.65 -24.69 14.93
CA ASP A 81 -5.60 -24.48 16.04
C ASP A 81 -5.10 -23.49 17.12
N LEU A 82 -4.40 -22.45 16.67
CA LEU A 82 -3.88 -21.37 17.49
C LEU A 82 -4.67 -20.08 17.24
N ARG A 83 -4.74 -19.22 18.27
CA ARG A 83 -5.27 -17.86 18.15
C ARG A 83 -4.15 -16.86 18.39
N VAL A 84 -4.35 -15.61 17.97
CA VAL A 84 -3.35 -14.52 18.15
C VAL A 84 -2.94 -14.35 19.63
N ARG A 85 -3.85 -14.60 20.58
CA ARG A 85 -3.56 -14.56 22.03
C ARG A 85 -2.51 -15.59 22.47
N ASP A 86 -2.45 -16.73 21.79
CA ASP A 86 -1.61 -17.86 22.18
C ASP A 86 -0.13 -17.59 21.89
N LEU A 87 0.14 -16.57 21.07
CA LEU A 87 1.47 -16.05 20.75
C LEU A 87 2.10 -15.21 21.86
N PHE A 88 1.40 -14.91 22.96
CA PHE A 88 1.92 -14.06 24.04
C PHE A 88 1.95 -14.84 25.36
N ASP A 89 2.99 -14.61 26.17
CA ASP A 89 3.08 -15.18 27.53
C ASP A 89 2.11 -14.45 28.47
N HIS A 90 2.01 -13.13 28.32
CA HIS A 90 1.04 -12.28 28.97
C HIS A 90 0.34 -11.41 27.92
N LEU A 91 -1.00 -11.41 27.93
CA LEU A 91 -1.74 -10.47 27.11
C LEU A 91 -1.47 -9.05 27.64
N PRO A 92 -1.16 -8.08 26.77
CA PRO A 92 -0.97 -6.69 27.22
C PRO A 92 -2.24 -6.23 27.92
N ASP A 93 -2.09 -5.83 29.18
CA ASP A 93 -3.22 -5.48 30.04
C ASP A 93 -4.00 -4.31 29.44
N ARG A 94 -5.30 -4.53 29.22
CA ARG A 94 -6.25 -3.49 28.83
C ARG A 94 -7.00 -3.04 30.07
N SER A 95 -6.29 -2.43 31.02
CA SER A 95 -6.91 -1.81 32.19
C SER A 95 -6.88 -0.28 32.06
N ARG A 96 -8.05 0.30 31.76
CA ARG A 96 -8.39 1.68 32.13
C ARG A 96 -8.95 1.62 33.55
N THR A 97 -8.22 2.10 34.55
CA THR A 97 -8.77 2.57 35.83
C THR A 97 -7.78 3.51 36.53
N ASP A 98 -8.25 4.74 36.75
CA ASP A 98 -8.09 5.66 37.88
C ASP A 98 -6.74 5.89 38.56
N GLY A 99 -6.51 7.18 38.85
CA GLY A 99 -5.20 7.73 39.16
C GLY A 99 -4.75 7.62 40.62
N GLN A 100 -3.43 7.66 40.78
CA GLN A 100 -2.76 8.42 41.83
C GLN A 100 -1.27 8.51 41.52
N ARG A 101 -0.74 9.74 41.52
CA ARG A 101 0.69 10.06 41.50
C ARG A 101 1.33 9.63 42.82
N VAL A 102 2.54 9.05 42.80
CA VAL A 102 3.68 9.47 43.65
C VAL A 102 5.03 9.13 42.96
N ASN A 103 5.97 10.08 43.10
CA ASN A 103 7.38 10.18 42.65
C ASN A 103 8.28 8.95 42.98
N GLN A 104 9.45 8.68 42.37
CA GLN A 104 10.67 9.52 42.26
C GLN A 104 11.69 9.04 41.19
N ARG A 105 12.53 10.00 40.76
CA ARG A 105 13.68 10.06 39.80
C ARG A 105 14.96 9.30 40.29
N PRO A 106 16.10 9.19 39.53
CA PRO A 106 16.64 10.08 38.48
C PRO A 106 17.25 9.43 37.19
N GLN A 107 17.43 10.27 36.16
CA GLN A 107 18.07 9.98 34.86
C GLN A 107 19.60 9.82 34.94
N PRO A 108 20.21 9.19 33.93
CA PRO A 108 21.28 9.86 33.21
C PRO A 108 21.09 9.86 31.68
N THR A 109 21.37 11.01 31.08
CA THR A 109 21.48 11.30 29.65
C THR A 109 22.75 10.68 29.04
N LEU A 110 22.68 10.19 27.78
CA LEU A 110 23.41 10.73 26.61
C LEU A 110 23.36 9.79 25.39
N THR A 111 22.95 10.40 24.26
CA THR A 111 23.31 10.11 22.86
C THR A 111 22.96 8.76 22.23
N THR A 112 21.86 8.76 21.46
CA THR A 112 21.53 7.75 20.45
C THR A 112 22.22 8.10 19.11
N PRO A 113 22.97 7.20 18.46
CA PRO A 113 23.31 7.34 17.05
C PRO A 113 22.03 7.21 16.19
N PRO A 114 21.92 7.88 15.04
CA PRO A 114 20.69 7.89 14.25
C PRO A 114 20.32 6.47 13.81
N ALA A 115 19.08 6.08 14.10
CA ALA A 115 18.52 4.79 13.69
C ALA A 115 18.62 4.64 12.16
N ARG A 116 19.40 3.64 11.72
CA ARG A 116 19.40 3.18 10.34
C ARG A 116 17.99 2.66 10.04
N LYS A 117 17.22 3.43 9.25
CA LYS A 117 15.91 3.04 8.73
C LYS A 117 16.05 1.69 8.02
N GLN A 118 15.59 0.62 8.66
CA GLN A 118 15.42 -0.66 7.97
C GLN A 118 14.25 -0.45 7.02
N GLN A 119 14.55 -0.39 5.72
CA GLN A 119 13.55 -0.39 4.67
C GLN A 119 12.85 -1.76 4.67
N PRO A 120 11.51 -1.82 4.60
CA PRO A 120 10.81 -3.08 4.42
C PRO A 120 11.22 -3.69 3.09
N HIS A 121 11.62 -4.96 3.12
CA HIS A 121 12.03 -5.72 1.95
C HIS A 121 10.81 -5.97 1.05
N ASN A 122 10.75 -5.32 -0.11
CA ASN A 122 9.82 -5.70 -1.16
C ASN A 122 10.22 -7.11 -1.65
N HIS A 123 9.34 -8.09 -1.46
CA HIS A 123 9.48 -9.42 -2.03
C HIS A 123 9.41 -9.33 -3.56
N THR A 124 10.56 -9.11 -4.19
CA THR A 124 10.66 -9.28 -5.64
C THR A 124 10.56 -10.78 -5.88
N ARG A 125 9.57 -11.24 -6.66
CA ARG A 125 9.46 -12.64 -7.08
C ARG A 125 10.82 -13.07 -7.66
N ASP A 126 11.28 -14.29 -7.37
CA ASP A 126 12.48 -14.82 -8.02
C ASP A 126 12.17 -15.14 -9.48
N LEU A 127 12.48 -14.18 -10.35
CA LEU A 127 12.23 -14.25 -11.78
C LEU A 127 13.27 -15.09 -12.53
N GLY A 128 14.36 -15.53 -11.88
CA GLY A 128 15.47 -16.22 -12.54
C GLY A 128 16.34 -15.29 -13.40
N ALA A 129 17.16 -15.87 -14.28
CA ALA A 129 18.07 -15.10 -15.12
C ALA A 129 17.32 -14.27 -16.19
N ALA A 130 17.91 -13.15 -16.60
CA ALA A 130 17.39 -12.35 -17.71
C ALA A 130 17.59 -13.12 -19.02
N THR A 131 16.52 -13.25 -19.81
CA THR A 131 16.50 -14.02 -21.07
C THR A 131 16.57 -13.15 -22.32
N GLY A 132 16.57 -11.82 -22.16
CA GLY A 132 16.61 -10.90 -23.29
C GLY A 132 16.91 -9.45 -22.91
N PRO A 133 16.99 -8.54 -23.89
CA PRO A 133 17.37 -7.16 -23.66
C PRO A 133 16.29 -6.38 -22.91
N LYS A 134 16.71 -5.39 -22.13
CA LYS A 134 15.84 -4.39 -21.52
C LYS A 134 15.14 -3.56 -22.59
N ARG A 135 13.81 -3.59 -22.61
CA ARG A 135 12.98 -2.85 -23.58
C ARG A 135 12.23 -1.72 -22.90
N ARG A 136 12.10 -0.58 -23.57
CA ARG A 136 11.21 0.51 -23.13
C ARG A 136 9.77 0.10 -23.43
N ALA A 137 8.99 -0.09 -22.38
CA ALA A 137 7.59 -0.52 -22.47
C ALA A 137 6.63 0.68 -22.55
N ALA A 138 6.88 1.74 -21.80
CA ALA A 138 6.04 2.94 -21.79
C ALA A 138 6.83 4.20 -21.42
N VAL A 139 6.30 5.36 -21.79
CA VAL A 139 6.77 6.69 -21.37
C VAL A 139 5.59 7.51 -20.90
N TYR A 140 5.55 7.82 -19.62
CA TYR A 140 4.52 8.66 -19.02
C TYR A 140 5.05 10.07 -18.88
N THR A 141 4.41 11.03 -19.55
CA THR A 141 4.82 12.45 -19.51
C THR A 141 3.98 13.20 -18.49
N TYR A 142 4.67 13.76 -17.51
CA TYR A 142 4.11 14.67 -16.52
C TYR A 142 4.16 16.09 -17.06
N THR A 143 3.01 16.75 -17.05
CA THR A 143 2.85 18.12 -17.51
C THR A 143 2.19 18.97 -16.43
N THR A 144 2.31 20.29 -16.53
CA THR A 144 1.51 21.22 -15.74
C THR A 144 0.03 21.13 -16.14
N ALA A 145 -0.87 21.79 -15.40
CA ALA A 145 -2.27 21.91 -15.78
C ALA A 145 -2.49 22.60 -17.15
N THR A 146 -1.53 23.43 -17.58
CA THR A 146 -1.49 24.08 -18.90
C THR A 146 -0.81 23.24 -19.98
N ASN A 147 -0.47 21.98 -19.66
CA ASN A 147 0.18 21.01 -20.54
C ASN A 147 1.65 21.30 -20.88
N ASP A 148 2.37 22.05 -20.05
CA ASP A 148 3.80 22.27 -20.20
C ASP A 148 4.59 21.07 -19.64
N PRO A 149 5.61 20.54 -20.34
CA PRO A 149 6.36 19.38 -19.89
C PRO A 149 7.17 19.67 -18.61
N VAL A 150 7.07 18.76 -17.64
CA VAL A 150 7.77 18.83 -16.36
C VAL A 150 8.74 17.66 -16.21
N GLY A 151 8.26 16.45 -16.52
CA GLY A 151 8.99 15.22 -16.26
C GLY A 151 8.49 14.04 -17.06
N GLN A 152 9.27 12.98 -17.09
CA GLN A 152 8.89 11.72 -17.68
C GLN A 152 9.34 10.55 -16.81
N VAL A 153 8.45 9.57 -16.70
CA VAL A 153 8.73 8.25 -16.15
C VAL A 153 8.80 7.27 -17.33
N ILE A 154 9.90 6.55 -17.44
CA ILE A 154 10.08 5.53 -18.47
C ILE A 154 10.02 4.18 -17.78
N ARG A 155 9.03 3.37 -18.17
CA ARG A 155 8.91 1.98 -17.75
C ARG A 155 9.70 1.10 -18.71
N TYR A 156 10.52 0.23 -18.15
CA TYR A 156 11.24 -0.80 -18.86
C TYR A 156 10.75 -2.18 -18.44
N GLU A 157 10.87 -3.10 -19.38
CA GLU A 157 10.59 -4.51 -19.18
C GLU A 157 11.80 -5.32 -19.61
N VAL A 158 12.23 -6.21 -18.73
CA VAL A 158 13.29 -7.18 -19.00
C VAL A 158 12.62 -8.55 -18.93
N PRO A 159 12.66 -9.36 -20.00
CA PRO A 159 12.18 -10.74 -19.92
C PRO A 159 13.16 -11.57 -19.09
N HIS A 160 12.63 -12.42 -18.22
CA HIS A 160 13.35 -13.37 -17.39
C HIS A 160 12.75 -14.76 -17.56
N GLU A 161 13.45 -15.79 -17.06
CA GLU A 161 12.99 -17.19 -17.14
C GLU A 161 11.58 -17.40 -16.58
N ARG A 162 11.26 -16.69 -15.48
CA ARG A 162 9.98 -16.81 -14.76
C ARG A 162 9.20 -15.50 -14.75
N GLY A 163 9.12 -14.83 -15.89
CA GLY A 163 8.24 -13.67 -16.10
C GLY A 163 8.98 -12.45 -16.64
N VAL A 164 8.51 -11.26 -16.26
CA VAL A 164 9.06 -9.99 -16.73
C VAL A 164 9.39 -9.11 -15.53
N ALA A 165 10.64 -8.69 -15.41
CA ALA A 165 11.06 -7.70 -14.43
C ALA A 165 10.71 -6.30 -14.95
N LYS A 166 10.14 -5.48 -14.08
CA LYS A 166 9.80 -4.09 -14.36
C LYS A 166 10.87 -3.19 -13.75
N ASP A 167 11.31 -2.19 -14.49
CA ASP A 167 12.24 -1.16 -14.01
C ASP A 167 11.78 0.22 -14.46
N PHE A 168 12.17 1.27 -13.73
CA PHE A 168 11.69 2.62 -13.94
C PHE A 168 12.83 3.63 -13.89
N SER A 169 12.87 4.56 -14.85
CA SER A 169 13.78 5.71 -14.81
C SER A 169 13.02 7.02 -14.95
N GLN A 170 13.48 8.07 -14.29
CA GLN A 170 12.92 9.41 -14.40
C GLN A 170 13.86 10.35 -15.13
N ARG A 171 13.28 11.26 -15.91
CA ARG A 171 13.95 12.41 -16.50
C ARG A 171 13.10 13.66 -16.32
N ARG A 172 13.73 14.81 -16.15
CA ARG A 172 13.06 16.11 -16.07
C ARG A 172 13.20 16.87 -17.39
N TRP A 173 12.26 17.75 -17.66
CA TRP A 173 12.37 18.70 -18.76
C TRP A 173 13.35 19.83 -18.37
N ASP A 174 14.31 20.11 -19.24
CA ASP A 174 15.17 21.29 -19.17
C ASP A 174 14.60 22.33 -20.15
N PRO A 175 13.94 23.40 -19.68
CA PRO A 175 13.29 24.38 -20.54
C PRO A 175 14.30 25.22 -21.33
N ASP A 176 15.47 25.50 -20.76
CA ASP A 176 16.51 26.33 -21.38
C ASP A 176 17.15 25.59 -22.57
N ARG A 177 17.46 24.30 -22.34
CA ARG A 177 18.10 23.44 -23.34
C ARG A 177 17.09 22.69 -24.22
N ARG A 178 15.79 22.83 -23.92
CA ARG A 178 14.67 22.15 -24.58
C ARG A 178 14.90 20.64 -24.76
N MET A 179 15.41 19.99 -23.72
CA MET A 179 15.78 18.58 -23.75
C MET A 179 15.44 17.87 -22.44
N TRP A 180 15.41 16.54 -22.49
CA TRP A 180 15.23 15.73 -21.30
C TRP A 180 16.58 15.48 -20.61
N ALA A 181 16.65 15.76 -19.31
CA ALA A 181 17.83 15.54 -18.48
C ALA A 181 17.56 14.50 -17.37
N PRO A 182 18.54 13.66 -16.99
CA PRO A 182 18.38 12.72 -15.88
C PRO A 182 18.06 13.43 -14.56
N GLY A 183 17.12 12.90 -13.79
CA GLY A 183 16.77 13.39 -12.46
C GLY A 183 15.27 13.43 -12.20
N GLY A 184 14.91 13.62 -10.93
CA GLY A 184 13.54 13.87 -10.53
C GLY A 184 13.05 15.25 -10.98
N PHE A 185 11.74 15.45 -10.88
CA PHE A 185 11.05 16.66 -11.28
C PHE A 185 10.06 17.11 -10.20
N ALA A 186 9.44 18.26 -10.39
CA ALA A 186 8.49 18.82 -9.44
C ALA A 186 7.34 17.84 -9.13
N PRO A 187 6.79 17.83 -7.90
CA PRO A 187 5.71 16.92 -7.52
C PRO A 187 4.40 17.33 -8.22
N VAL A 188 4.22 16.85 -9.45
CA VAL A 188 3.04 17.10 -10.28
C VAL A 188 2.30 15.78 -10.48
N LEU A 189 0.96 15.85 -10.50
CA LEU A 189 0.10 14.71 -10.78
C LEU A 189 0.20 14.28 -12.25
N TYR A 190 0.12 12.98 -12.48
CA TYR A 190 -0.02 12.48 -13.85
C TYR A 190 -1.38 12.88 -14.42
N GLN A 191 -1.47 13.23 -15.70
CA GLN A 191 -2.70 13.77 -16.30
C GLN A 191 -3.19 15.09 -15.64
N ALA A 192 -2.28 15.96 -15.19
CA ALA A 192 -2.64 17.23 -14.54
C ALA A 192 -3.64 18.11 -15.30
N PRO A 193 -3.61 18.23 -16.65
CA PRO A 193 -4.67 18.93 -17.40
C PRO A 193 -6.06 18.31 -17.19
N THR A 194 -6.15 16.97 -17.23
CA THR A 194 -7.39 16.22 -16.99
C THR A 194 -7.89 16.41 -15.55
N VAL A 195 -6.98 16.42 -14.58
CA VAL A 195 -7.30 16.73 -13.17
C VAL A 195 -7.89 18.14 -13.04
N ALA A 196 -7.22 19.14 -13.61
CA ALA A 196 -7.69 20.53 -13.55
C ALA A 196 -9.06 20.70 -14.21
N TRP A 197 -9.27 20.06 -15.37
CA TRP A 197 -10.56 20.03 -16.05
C TRP A 197 -11.64 19.36 -15.18
N ALA A 198 -11.36 18.19 -14.58
CA ALA A 198 -12.32 17.47 -13.78
C ALA A 198 -12.71 18.24 -12.51
N VAL A 199 -11.76 18.90 -11.84
CA VAL A 199 -12.03 19.81 -10.72
C VAL A 199 -12.95 20.96 -11.17
N ALA A 200 -12.64 21.60 -12.29
CA ALA A 200 -13.42 22.73 -12.80
C ALA A 200 -14.86 22.35 -13.21
N GLN A 201 -15.05 21.13 -13.72
CA GLN A 201 -16.36 20.62 -14.13
C GLN A 201 -17.12 19.89 -13.02
N GLY A 202 -16.48 19.66 -11.86
CA GLY A 202 -17.07 18.89 -10.76
C GLY A 202 -17.19 17.39 -11.05
N HIS A 203 -16.36 16.85 -11.95
CA HIS A 203 -16.32 15.41 -12.21
C HIS A 203 -15.55 14.65 -11.13
N PRO A 204 -15.92 13.39 -10.83
CA PRO A 204 -15.11 12.50 -10.01
C PRO A 204 -13.73 12.26 -10.61
N ILE A 205 -12.73 12.08 -9.74
CA ILE A 205 -11.35 11.82 -10.12
C ILE A 205 -10.88 10.53 -9.45
N LEU A 206 -10.45 9.57 -10.27
CA LEU A 206 -9.81 8.36 -9.81
C LEU A 206 -8.35 8.65 -9.44
N VAL A 207 -7.92 8.20 -8.27
CA VAL A 207 -6.51 8.21 -7.85
C VAL A 207 -6.04 6.77 -7.79
N CYS A 208 -5.28 6.36 -8.81
CA CYS A 208 -4.69 5.03 -8.92
C CYS A 208 -3.26 5.01 -8.35
N GLU A 209 -2.72 3.83 -8.05
CA GLU A 209 -1.34 3.71 -7.56
C GLU A 209 -0.31 4.01 -8.67
N GLY A 210 -0.53 3.55 -9.91
CA GLY A 210 0.45 3.63 -11.00
C GLY A 210 -0.08 4.25 -12.29
N GLU A 211 0.84 4.73 -13.14
CA GLU A 211 0.52 5.40 -14.41
C GLU A 211 -0.20 4.48 -15.40
N LYS A 212 0.10 3.17 -15.38
CA LYS A 212 -0.56 2.18 -16.24
C LYS A 212 -2.07 2.13 -15.97
N ASP A 213 -2.48 2.11 -14.71
CA ASP A 213 -3.89 2.06 -14.32
C ASP A 213 -4.62 3.35 -14.64
N VAL A 214 -3.92 4.49 -14.50
CA VAL A 214 -4.43 5.78 -14.95
C VAL A 214 -4.71 5.77 -16.45
N ASP A 215 -3.78 5.29 -17.27
CA ASP A 215 -3.98 5.21 -18.72
C ASP A 215 -5.18 4.32 -19.08
N ARG A 216 -5.36 3.20 -18.37
CA ARG A 216 -6.54 2.32 -18.57
C ARG A 216 -7.84 3.02 -18.19
N ALA A 217 -7.88 3.77 -17.09
CA ALA A 217 -9.06 4.53 -16.68
C ALA A 217 -9.39 5.66 -17.67
N ILE A 218 -8.37 6.40 -18.13
CA ILE A 218 -8.54 7.46 -19.14
C ILE A 218 -9.07 6.87 -20.46
N GLN A 219 -8.54 5.73 -20.90
CA GLN A 219 -9.04 5.03 -22.10
C GLN A 219 -10.50 4.58 -21.94
N ALA A 220 -10.91 4.23 -20.72
CA ALA A 220 -12.29 3.90 -20.39
C ALA A 220 -13.19 5.15 -20.21
N GLY A 221 -12.65 6.36 -20.35
CA GLY A 221 -13.40 7.61 -20.31
C GLY A 221 -13.48 8.28 -18.93
N TYR A 222 -12.71 7.81 -17.95
CA TYR A 222 -12.76 8.28 -16.58
C TYR A 222 -11.56 9.16 -16.23
N PRO A 223 -11.77 10.37 -15.67
CA PRO A 223 -10.68 11.21 -15.18
C PRO A 223 -9.89 10.48 -14.10
N ALA A 224 -8.59 10.30 -14.33
CA ALA A 224 -7.73 9.55 -13.43
C ALA A 224 -6.34 10.19 -13.32
N THR A 225 -5.68 9.94 -12.19
CA THR A 225 -4.36 10.46 -11.89
C THR A 225 -3.61 9.55 -10.91
N CYS A 226 -2.29 9.73 -10.82
CA CYS A 226 -1.43 9.13 -9.81
C CYS A 226 -0.24 10.07 -9.52
N ASN A 227 0.53 9.77 -8.47
CA ASN A 227 1.82 10.42 -8.25
C ASN A 227 2.95 9.66 -8.95
N VAL A 228 4.02 10.38 -9.27
CA VAL A 228 5.27 9.73 -9.69
C VAL A 228 5.80 8.79 -8.60
N GLY A 229 6.19 7.58 -9.00
CA GLY A 229 6.87 6.61 -8.13
C GLY A 229 5.97 5.77 -7.21
N GLY A 230 4.64 5.81 -7.40
CA GLY A 230 3.69 4.88 -6.79
C GLY A 230 3.58 4.94 -5.26
N ALA A 231 3.31 3.78 -4.65
CA ALA A 231 3.02 3.66 -3.22
C ALA A 231 4.05 4.36 -2.31
N GLY A 232 3.52 5.10 -1.32
CA GLY A 232 4.31 5.83 -0.33
C GLY A 232 4.99 7.12 -0.85
N LYS A 233 4.84 7.47 -2.13
CA LYS A 233 5.39 8.69 -2.75
C LYS A 233 4.35 9.77 -3.04
N PHE A 234 3.10 9.55 -2.64
CA PHE A 234 2.13 10.65 -2.62
C PHE A 234 2.64 11.72 -1.65
N ARG A 235 2.47 13.01 -1.96
CA ARG A 235 3.04 14.18 -1.25
C ARG A 235 1.92 15.19 -0.97
N PRO A 236 2.01 16.04 0.08
CA PRO A 236 1.00 17.09 0.29
C PRO A 236 0.84 18.00 -0.93
N GLU A 237 1.91 18.25 -1.69
CA GLU A 237 1.89 19.01 -2.93
C GLU A 237 1.04 18.34 -4.03
N HIS A 238 0.96 16.99 -4.04
CA HIS A 238 0.05 16.26 -4.93
C HIS A 238 -1.40 16.42 -4.46
N ALA A 239 -1.67 16.26 -3.16
CA ALA A 239 -3.01 16.44 -2.60
C ALA A 239 -3.56 17.84 -2.86
N GLN A 240 -2.69 18.84 -2.81
CA GLN A 240 -3.02 20.23 -3.08
C GLN A 240 -3.55 20.46 -4.51
N GLN A 241 -3.09 19.68 -5.48
CA GLN A 241 -3.57 19.76 -6.87
C GLN A 241 -5.00 19.21 -7.05
N LEU A 242 -5.50 18.43 -6.08
CA LEU A 242 -6.88 17.92 -6.06
C LEU A 242 -7.84 18.83 -5.29
N ARG A 243 -7.36 19.91 -4.65
CA ARG A 243 -8.22 20.78 -3.82
C ARG A 243 -9.42 21.28 -4.61
N GLY A 244 -10.59 21.20 -4.01
CA GLY A 244 -11.85 21.63 -4.61
C GLY A 244 -12.50 20.58 -5.51
N ALA A 245 -11.88 19.41 -5.71
CA ALA A 245 -12.54 18.30 -6.38
C ALA A 245 -13.86 17.94 -5.66
N ALA A 246 -14.91 17.74 -6.45
CA ALA A 246 -16.21 17.31 -5.94
C ALA A 246 -16.13 15.91 -5.33
N HIS A 247 -15.36 15.02 -5.96
CA HIS A 247 -15.23 13.64 -5.52
C HIS A 247 -13.88 13.05 -5.93
N VAL A 248 -13.19 12.42 -4.99
CA VAL A 248 -11.98 11.64 -5.22
C VAL A 248 -12.25 10.19 -4.89
N VAL A 249 -11.98 9.29 -5.84
CA VAL A 249 -12.11 7.84 -5.66
C VAL A 249 -10.70 7.24 -5.69
N ILE A 250 -10.23 6.76 -4.55
CA ILE A 250 -8.91 6.15 -4.41
C ILE A 250 -9.03 4.67 -4.75
N VAL A 251 -8.35 4.22 -5.81
CA VAL A 251 -8.35 2.81 -6.22
C VAL A 251 -7.09 2.15 -5.70
N ALA A 252 -7.24 1.35 -4.65
CA ALA A 252 -6.15 0.63 -4.00
C ALA A 252 -5.83 -0.68 -4.74
N ASP A 253 -4.55 -0.94 -4.96
CA ASP A 253 -4.07 -2.29 -5.25
C ASP A 253 -4.43 -3.22 -4.09
N ARG A 254 -4.82 -4.46 -4.40
CA ARG A 254 -5.20 -5.48 -3.42
C ARG A 254 -3.98 -6.15 -2.78
N ASP A 255 -3.09 -5.33 -2.23
CA ASP A 255 -1.95 -5.77 -1.44
C ASP A 255 -1.63 -4.78 -0.31
N THR A 256 -0.75 -5.20 0.62
CA THR A 256 -0.42 -4.39 1.79
C THR A 256 0.17 -3.00 1.44
N PRO A 257 1.12 -2.88 0.48
CA PRO A 257 1.57 -1.57 -0.01
C PRO A 257 0.44 -0.70 -0.57
N GLY A 258 -0.47 -1.29 -1.36
CA GLY A 258 -1.61 -0.62 -1.96
C GLY A 258 -2.57 -0.03 -0.92
N TYR A 259 -2.95 -0.81 0.10
CA TYR A 259 -3.79 -0.29 1.19
C TYR A 259 -3.07 0.77 2.03
N THR A 260 -1.76 0.64 2.23
CA THR A 260 -0.95 1.66 2.91
C THR A 260 -0.92 2.96 2.11
N HIS A 261 -0.77 2.86 0.80
CA HIS A 261 -0.81 3.99 -0.11
C HIS A 261 -2.19 4.66 -0.11
N ALA A 262 -3.27 3.87 -0.20
CA ALA A 262 -4.64 4.38 -0.18
C ALA A 262 -4.95 5.13 1.12
N ALA A 263 -4.53 4.60 2.27
CA ALA A 263 -4.65 5.29 3.55
C ALA A 263 -3.90 6.63 3.56
N GLN A 264 -2.67 6.66 3.03
CA GLN A 264 -1.86 7.88 2.92
C GLN A 264 -2.50 8.93 2.01
N VAL A 265 -3.06 8.52 0.87
CA VAL A 265 -3.76 9.42 -0.05
C VAL A 265 -5.00 9.97 0.63
N TYR A 266 -5.82 9.09 1.21
CA TYR A 266 -7.07 9.43 1.90
C TYR A 266 -6.83 10.51 2.95
N ASP A 267 -5.82 10.34 3.81
CA ASP A 267 -5.52 11.30 4.88
C ASP A 267 -5.10 12.68 4.39
N ARG A 268 -4.51 12.75 3.20
CA ARG A 268 -3.99 14.00 2.65
C ARG A 268 -5.01 14.74 1.81
N VAL A 269 -5.94 14.04 1.18
CA VAL A 269 -7.01 14.65 0.39
C VAL A 269 -8.25 14.93 1.25
N SER A 270 -8.43 14.21 2.37
CA SER A 270 -9.49 14.47 3.33
C SER A 270 -9.46 15.91 3.84
N GLY A 271 -10.58 16.63 3.68
CA GLY A 271 -10.69 18.05 4.01
C GLY A 271 -10.18 19.01 2.93
N LEU A 272 -9.58 18.52 1.84
CA LEU A 272 -9.27 19.31 0.64
C LEU A 272 -10.34 19.17 -0.45
N VAL A 273 -11.08 18.07 -0.42
CA VAL A 273 -12.10 17.69 -1.42
C VAL A 273 -13.43 17.42 -0.73
N ASN A 274 -14.54 17.45 -1.46
CA ASN A 274 -15.87 17.35 -0.83
C ASN A 274 -16.21 15.92 -0.41
N ARG A 275 -15.80 14.92 -1.19
CA ARG A 275 -16.05 13.49 -0.94
C ARG A 275 -14.81 12.67 -1.28
N VAL A 276 -14.50 11.69 -0.45
CA VAL A 276 -13.42 10.72 -0.69
C VAL A 276 -13.97 9.33 -0.47
N ASP A 277 -13.92 8.49 -1.50
CA ASP A 277 -14.19 7.05 -1.37
C ASP A 277 -12.91 6.27 -1.62
N VAL A 278 -12.79 5.11 -0.99
CA VAL A 278 -11.71 4.16 -1.25
C VAL A 278 -12.32 2.88 -1.80
N MET A 279 -11.74 2.37 -2.87
CA MET A 279 -12.22 1.19 -3.57
C MET A 279 -11.06 0.30 -3.97
N HIS A 280 -11.35 -0.97 -4.26
CA HIS A 280 -10.42 -1.87 -4.91
C HIS A 280 -11.12 -2.70 -5.98
N ALA A 281 -10.34 -3.33 -6.84
CA ALA A 281 -10.83 -4.23 -7.87
C ALA A 281 -11.68 -5.39 -7.28
N ALA A 282 -12.82 -5.71 -7.90
CA ALA A 282 -13.57 -6.93 -7.55
C ALA A 282 -12.77 -8.20 -7.87
N HIS A 283 -12.09 -8.19 -9.02
CA HIS A 283 -11.24 -9.27 -9.51
C HIS A 283 -9.87 -8.72 -9.92
N GLY A 284 -8.82 -9.51 -9.74
CA GLY A 284 -7.45 -9.08 -10.05
C GLY A 284 -6.79 -8.28 -8.94
N LYS A 285 -5.53 -7.88 -9.16
CA LYS A 285 -4.72 -7.14 -8.18
C LYS A 285 -5.01 -5.65 -8.21
N ASP A 286 -5.08 -5.08 -9.40
CA ASP A 286 -5.14 -3.64 -9.66
C ASP A 286 -6.29 -3.29 -10.61
N LEU A 287 -6.43 -2.01 -10.95
CA LEU A 287 -7.51 -1.55 -11.84
C LEU A 287 -7.36 -2.10 -13.27
N SER A 288 -6.13 -2.28 -13.75
CA SER A 288 -5.90 -2.92 -15.05
C SER A 288 -6.44 -4.34 -15.06
N ASP A 289 -6.12 -5.16 -14.05
CA ASP A 289 -6.60 -6.53 -13.95
C ASP A 289 -8.14 -6.59 -13.84
N HIS A 290 -8.75 -5.59 -13.20
CA HIS A 290 -10.21 -5.46 -13.10
C HIS A 290 -10.87 -5.29 -14.47
N PHE A 291 -10.35 -4.36 -15.28
CA PHE A 291 -10.83 -4.16 -16.64
C PHE A 291 -10.54 -5.35 -17.55
N ASP A 292 -9.38 -5.99 -17.38
CA ASP A 292 -9.00 -7.17 -18.17
C ASP A 292 -9.89 -8.39 -17.85
N ALA A 293 -10.48 -8.43 -16.64
CA ALA A 293 -11.51 -9.39 -16.25
C ALA A 293 -12.93 -9.04 -16.75
N GLY A 294 -13.09 -7.94 -17.50
CA GLY A 294 -14.36 -7.53 -18.11
C GLY A 294 -15.28 -6.70 -17.20
N HIS A 295 -14.78 -6.27 -16.03
CA HIS A 295 -15.54 -5.44 -15.11
C HIS A 295 -15.41 -3.94 -15.44
N GLY A 296 -16.46 -3.17 -15.18
CA GLY A 296 -16.45 -1.71 -15.32
C GLY A 296 -16.15 -0.99 -14.00
N ILE A 297 -16.00 0.34 -14.02
CA ILE A 297 -15.67 1.10 -12.79
C ILE A 297 -16.72 0.94 -11.68
N ASN A 298 -17.97 0.66 -12.07
CA ASN A 298 -19.09 0.48 -11.15
C ASN A 298 -19.07 -0.87 -10.41
N ASP A 299 -18.23 -1.80 -10.86
CA ASP A 299 -18.03 -3.10 -10.22
C ASP A 299 -16.92 -3.06 -9.16
N LEU A 300 -16.30 -1.89 -8.92
CA LEU A 300 -15.32 -1.74 -7.86
C LEU A 300 -15.97 -1.94 -6.49
N HIS A 301 -15.24 -2.58 -5.57
CA HIS A 301 -15.71 -2.81 -4.21
C HIS A 301 -15.27 -1.67 -3.31
N VAL A 302 -16.22 -1.08 -2.59
CA VAL A 302 -15.95 -0.04 -1.59
C VAL A 302 -15.22 -0.63 -0.39
N ILE A 303 -14.19 0.08 0.06
CA ILE A 303 -13.48 -0.16 1.30
C ILE A 303 -13.94 0.90 2.29
N ASP A 304 -14.48 0.47 3.43
CA ASP A 304 -14.78 1.41 4.50
C ASP A 304 -13.45 1.98 5.03
N PRO A 305 -13.28 3.31 5.13
CA PRO A 305 -12.02 3.91 5.59
C PRO A 305 -11.52 3.39 6.95
N SER A 306 -12.39 2.86 7.81
CA SER A 306 -12.01 2.20 9.07
C SER A 306 -11.22 0.91 8.85
N GLN A 307 -11.46 0.19 7.75
CA GLN A 307 -10.70 -1.01 7.36
C GLN A 307 -9.26 -0.66 6.96
N LEU A 308 -8.97 0.61 6.66
CA LEU A 308 -7.60 1.08 6.39
C LEU A 308 -6.80 1.37 7.66
N ALA A 309 -7.43 1.37 8.85
CA ALA A 309 -6.76 1.68 10.11
C ALA A 309 -5.48 0.86 10.38
N PRO A 310 -5.42 -0.45 10.08
CA PRO A 310 -4.20 -1.25 10.26
C PRO A 310 -3.03 -0.81 9.36
N TYR A 311 -3.31 -0.17 8.23
CA TYR A 311 -2.32 0.24 7.23
C TYR A 311 -1.84 1.69 7.41
N ARG A 312 -2.48 2.44 8.33
CA ARG A 312 -1.99 3.75 8.76
C ARG A 312 -0.73 3.54 9.59
N SER A 313 0.43 3.82 9.00
CA SER A 313 1.70 3.81 9.73
C SER A 313 1.59 4.73 10.95
N GLY A 314 1.92 4.22 12.14
CA GLY A 314 1.77 4.87 13.45
C GLY A 314 1.69 6.39 13.41
N ALA A 315 0.48 6.90 13.62
CA ALA A 315 0.18 8.32 13.68
C ALA A 315 1.00 8.96 14.81
N HIS A 316 1.93 9.85 14.45
CA HIS A 316 2.31 10.90 15.35
C HIS A 316 1.10 11.83 15.49
N GLU A 317 0.49 11.80 16.67
CA GLU A 317 -0.44 12.80 17.15
C GLU A 317 0.14 14.20 17.00
N GLN A 318 -0.51 15.05 16.20
CA GLN A 318 -0.73 16.45 16.56
C GLN A 318 -2.15 16.82 16.14
N GLY A 319 -3.01 16.97 17.15
CA GLY A 319 -4.42 17.25 16.95
C GLY A 319 -4.71 18.70 16.52
N ARG A 320 -5.90 18.90 15.96
CA ARG A 320 -6.90 19.82 16.50
C ARG A 320 -8.24 19.63 15.79
N SER A 321 -9.28 19.51 16.61
CA SER A 321 -10.68 19.57 16.20
C SER A 321 -11.04 20.94 15.65
N THR A 322 -11.77 20.98 14.54
CA THR A 322 -12.77 22.00 14.25
C THR A 322 -13.87 21.38 13.40
N GLY A 323 -15.11 21.52 13.85
CA GLY A 323 -16.30 20.88 13.29
C GLY A 323 -16.72 21.37 11.89
N PRO A 324 -17.82 20.82 11.36
CA PRO A 324 -18.18 20.98 9.95
C PRO A 324 -18.74 22.38 9.66
N ARG A 325 -18.21 23.04 8.62
CA ARG A 325 -18.81 24.23 8.02
C ARG A 325 -19.29 23.90 6.60
N ARG A 326 -20.57 24.17 6.35
CA ARG A 326 -21.24 24.05 5.04
C ARG A 326 -20.59 25.01 4.02
N PRO A 327 -20.43 24.62 2.75
CA PRO A 327 -19.83 25.48 1.72
C PRO A 327 -20.84 26.48 1.14
N ALA A 328 -20.33 27.65 0.73
CA ALA A 328 -21.05 28.61 -0.09
C ALA A 328 -20.81 28.28 -1.58
N SER A 329 -21.89 28.25 -2.35
CA SER A 329 -21.89 28.03 -3.81
C SER A 329 -21.35 29.25 -4.55
N VAL A 330 -20.38 29.05 -5.44
CA VAL A 330 -19.98 30.06 -6.44
C VAL A 330 -20.18 29.45 -7.83
N SER A 331 -20.94 30.15 -8.66
CA SER A 331 -21.28 29.75 -10.02
C SER A 331 -20.38 30.49 -11.01
N THR A 332 -19.70 29.77 -11.89
CA THR A 332 -18.85 30.33 -12.97
C THR A 332 -19.36 29.78 -14.32
N PRO A 333 -19.51 30.63 -15.36
CA PRO A 333 -20.16 30.23 -16.61
C PRO A 333 -19.30 29.31 -17.49
N PRO A 334 -19.92 28.51 -18.37
CA PRO A 334 -19.22 27.49 -19.17
C PRO A 334 -18.49 28.08 -20.39
N HIS A 335 -17.29 27.56 -20.67
CA HIS A 335 -16.60 27.72 -21.95
C HIS A 335 -17.05 26.62 -22.94
N PRO A 336 -17.26 26.93 -24.22
CA PRO A 336 -17.71 25.94 -25.21
C PRO A 336 -16.53 25.15 -25.77
N GLY A 337 -16.67 23.83 -25.91
CA GLY A 337 -15.78 23.06 -26.78
C GLY A 337 -15.56 21.57 -26.49
N TRP A 338 -16.01 21.04 -25.35
CA TRP A 338 -15.95 19.59 -25.08
C TRP A 338 -17.35 19.10 -24.71
N THR A 339 -17.95 18.33 -25.61
CA THR A 339 -19.24 17.66 -25.37
C THR A 339 -19.10 16.75 -24.15
N ARG A 340 -19.90 17.00 -23.13
CA ARG A 340 -20.10 16.13 -21.96
C ARG A 340 -20.31 14.69 -22.44
N PRO A 341 -19.44 13.74 -22.09
CA PRO A 341 -19.86 12.35 -22.05
C PRO A 341 -20.91 12.24 -20.94
N GLU A 342 -22.05 11.66 -21.24
CA GLU A 342 -23.03 11.25 -20.24
C GLU A 342 -22.40 10.10 -19.45
N MET A 343 -21.58 10.44 -18.45
CA MET A 343 -20.95 9.45 -17.57
C MET A 343 -21.95 9.13 -16.46
N ASP A 344 -22.72 8.05 -16.63
CA ASP A 344 -23.45 7.44 -15.52
C ASP A 344 -22.43 6.73 -14.62
N TRP A 345 -22.05 7.40 -13.54
CA TRP A 345 -21.10 6.88 -12.58
C TRP A 345 -21.74 5.90 -11.58
N GLY A 346 -23.06 5.86 -11.41
CA GLY A 346 -23.70 5.04 -10.37
C GLY A 346 -23.23 5.27 -8.91
N LEU A 347 -22.22 6.12 -8.67
CA LEU A 347 -21.57 6.40 -7.39
C LEU A 347 -22.40 7.31 -6.45
N ASP A 348 -23.52 7.80 -6.95
CA ASP A 348 -24.47 8.68 -6.24
C ASP A 348 -25.81 7.98 -5.90
N ARG A 349 -25.89 6.65 -5.99
CA ARG A 349 -27.06 5.87 -5.54
C ARG A 349 -26.89 5.29 -4.14
#